data_AF-A0A800GAC5-F1
#
_entry.id   AF-A0A800GAC5-F1
#
_cell.length_a   1.000
_cell.length_b   1.000
_cell.length_c   1.000
_cell.angle_alpha   90.00
_cell.angle_beta   90.00
_cell.angle_gamma   90.00
#
_symmetry.space_group_name_H-M   'P 1'
#
loop_
_entity.id
_entity.type
_entity.pdbx_description
1 polymer ?
#
loop_
_entity_poly.entity_id
_entity_poly.type
_entity_poly.pdbx_seq_one_letter_code
_entity_poly.pdbx_strand_id
1 'polypeptide(L)'
;MAEELGRVQRPPASQYDGKRKLLLVPLIYGPQADDAEGTAVLQNYWEQMKTQVEALQEALGGLHHIYHESLTVGGTEGLAQLGTADLRSHSFISGKTESGSVLEATEDMDVLLETLDLQRCMMIPLASASVGSKLQEWHSESNRQRYDHIAANIDSTLGENETGLLLISERHQVQFPSDIEVFYVSPPALDEYRRWFNNWMEQQQAAAAKESSGESETDNGAADTAKNSDSTEPESE
;
A
#
# COMPACT_ATOMS: atom_id res chain seq x y z
N MET A 1 4.32 41.69 -16.56
CA MET A 1 5.61 41.01 -16.68
C MET A 1 5.67 40.02 -15.54
N ALA A 2 5.74 38.72 -15.83
CA ALA A 2 5.85 37.69 -14.80
C ALA A 2 7.33 37.57 -14.44
N GLU A 3 7.69 37.80 -13.17
CA GLU A 3 9.02 37.48 -12.66
C GLU A 3 9.23 35.97 -12.74
N GLU A 4 10.29 35.55 -13.44
CA GLU A 4 10.75 34.17 -13.42
C GLU A 4 11.23 33.85 -11.98
N LEU A 5 10.45 33.06 -11.26
CA LEU A 5 10.85 32.46 -9.99
C LEU A 5 12.21 31.77 -10.19
N GLY A 6 13.20 32.17 -9.40
CA GLY A 6 14.59 31.78 -9.56
C GLY A 6 14.75 30.28 -9.76
N ARG A 7 15.48 29.89 -10.82
CA ARG A 7 15.88 28.49 -11.06
C ARG A 7 16.56 27.96 -9.80
N VAL A 8 15.87 27.10 -9.06
CA VAL A 8 16.48 26.30 -8.00
C VAL A 8 17.51 25.41 -8.69
N GLN A 9 18.79 25.76 -8.57
CA GLN A 9 19.86 24.93 -9.08
C GLN A 9 19.83 23.64 -8.27
N ARG A 10 19.76 22.48 -8.95
CA ARG A 10 19.93 21.18 -8.28
C ARG A 10 21.29 21.21 -7.61
N PRO A 11 21.36 21.10 -6.29
CA PRO A 11 22.63 21.29 -5.64
C PRO A 11 23.51 20.05 -5.88
N PRO A 12 24.84 20.22 -5.91
CA PRO A 12 25.77 19.19 -6.40
C PRO A 12 25.78 17.96 -5.48
N ALA A 13 26.03 16.78 -6.03
CA ALA A 13 26.08 15.52 -5.28
C ALA A 13 27.03 15.57 -4.07
N SER A 14 28.15 16.30 -4.21
CA SER A 14 29.18 16.47 -3.17
C SER A 14 28.68 17.16 -1.90
N GLN A 15 27.53 17.83 -1.91
CA GLN A 15 26.94 18.39 -0.69
C GLN A 15 26.40 17.30 0.27
N TYR A 16 26.22 16.08 -0.25
CA TYR A 16 25.72 14.92 0.49
C TYR A 16 26.85 13.98 0.92
N ASP A 17 28.11 14.39 0.73
CA ASP A 17 29.27 13.66 1.24
C ASP A 17 29.22 13.63 2.78
N GLY A 18 29.50 12.48 3.36
CA GLY A 18 29.41 12.20 4.79
C GLY A 18 27.98 11.94 5.31
N LYS A 19 26.94 12.11 4.47
CA LYS A 19 25.56 11.85 4.87
C LYS A 19 25.09 10.46 4.46
N ARG A 20 24.19 9.91 5.27
CA ARG A 20 23.35 8.76 4.89
C ARG A 20 22.23 9.28 3.99
N LYS A 21 21.95 8.60 2.88
CA LYS A 21 20.90 9.04 1.93
C LYS A 21 19.80 8.00 1.87
N LEU A 22 18.55 8.42 1.82
CA LEU A 22 17.42 7.52 1.68
C LEU A 22 16.51 7.97 0.54
N LEU A 23 16.37 7.13 -0.49
CA LEU A 23 15.35 7.30 -1.52
C LEU A 23 14.03 6.76 -0.97
N LEU A 24 13.05 7.63 -0.80
CA LEU A 24 11.73 7.26 -0.27
C LEU A 24 10.72 7.17 -1.40
N VAL A 25 10.27 5.95 -1.68
CA VAL A 25 9.37 5.62 -2.79
C VAL A 25 8.01 5.19 -2.23
N PRO A 26 6.91 5.84 -2.64
CA PRO A 26 5.55 5.38 -2.39
C PRO A 26 5.33 3.95 -2.88
N LEU A 27 5.11 2.99 -1.99
CA LEU A 27 4.71 1.65 -2.39
C LEU A 27 3.23 1.67 -2.73
N ILE A 28 2.91 1.51 -4.01
CA ILE A 28 1.53 1.48 -4.50
C ILE A 28 1.14 0.07 -4.92
N TYR A 29 -0.06 -0.33 -4.52
CA TYR A 29 -0.65 -1.60 -4.91
C TYR A 29 -1.79 -1.35 -5.89
N GLY A 30 -1.88 -2.20 -6.91
CA GLY A 30 -3.07 -2.24 -7.74
C GLY A 30 -4.19 -3.03 -7.04
N PRO A 31 -5.46 -2.70 -7.30
CA PRO A 31 -6.53 -3.65 -7.04
C PRO A 31 -6.26 -4.94 -7.81
N GLN A 32 -6.66 -6.08 -7.24
CA GLN A 32 -6.58 -7.41 -7.86
C GLN A 32 -7.59 -7.61 -9.00
N ALA A 33 -8.19 -6.53 -9.51
CA ALA A 33 -9.22 -6.57 -10.54
C ALA A 33 -8.58 -6.47 -11.94
N ASP A 34 -9.19 -7.14 -12.93
CA ASP A 34 -8.86 -7.05 -14.35
C ASP A 34 -9.27 -5.67 -14.94
N ASP A 35 -8.82 -4.57 -14.34
CA ASP A 35 -9.02 -3.21 -14.83
C ASP A 35 -7.84 -2.79 -15.72
N ALA A 36 -8.09 -2.66 -17.00
CA ALA A 36 -7.06 -2.33 -17.99
C ALA A 36 -6.49 -0.91 -17.79
N GLU A 37 -7.32 0.05 -17.36
CA GLU A 37 -6.90 1.42 -17.08
C GLU A 37 -5.95 1.44 -15.87
N GLY A 38 -6.31 0.78 -14.78
CA GLY A 38 -5.50 0.62 -13.59
C GLY A 38 -4.16 -0.06 -13.86
N THR A 39 -4.18 -1.10 -14.69
CA THR A 39 -2.95 -1.76 -15.13
C THR A 39 -2.01 -0.79 -15.85
N ALA A 40 -2.54 0.02 -16.77
CA ALA A 40 -1.75 1.01 -17.51
C ALA A 40 -1.23 2.14 -16.61
N VAL A 41 -2.06 2.66 -15.71
CA VAL A 41 -1.69 3.73 -14.76
C VAL A 41 -0.62 3.26 -13.79
N LEU A 42 -0.73 2.04 -13.27
CA LEU A 42 0.31 1.42 -12.43
C LEU A 42 1.60 1.22 -13.21
N GLN A 43 1.53 0.72 -14.45
CA GLN A 43 2.72 0.53 -15.29
C GLN A 43 3.45 1.87 -15.50
N ASN A 44 2.71 2.93 -15.84
CA ASN A 44 3.27 4.27 -16.01
C ASN A 44 3.96 4.78 -14.73
N TYR A 45 3.34 4.58 -13.56
CA TYR A 45 3.96 4.88 -12.28
C TYR A 45 5.29 4.14 -12.11
N TRP A 46 5.30 2.82 -12.29
CA TRP A 46 6.48 2.00 -12.06
C TRP A 46 7.62 2.34 -13.02
N GLU A 47 7.34 2.64 -14.28
CA GLU A 47 8.34 3.07 -15.26
C GLU A 47 8.98 4.41 -14.88
N GLN A 48 8.16 5.41 -14.51
CA GLN A 48 8.66 6.72 -14.10
C GLN A 48 9.43 6.63 -12.78
N MET A 49 8.93 5.87 -11.80
CA MET A 49 9.60 5.63 -10.53
C MET A 49 10.98 5.01 -10.75
N LYS A 50 11.08 3.94 -11.55
CA LYS A 50 12.36 3.28 -11.89
C LYS A 50 13.34 4.27 -12.50
N THR A 51 12.90 5.06 -13.48
CA THR A 51 13.72 6.07 -14.14
C THR A 51 14.26 7.10 -13.14
N GLN A 52 13.44 7.56 -12.19
CA GLN A 52 13.87 8.52 -11.17
C GLN A 52 14.83 7.91 -10.16
N VAL A 53 14.56 6.69 -9.69
CA VAL A 53 15.47 5.97 -8.78
C VAL A 53 16.83 5.74 -9.44
N GLU A 54 16.87 5.34 -10.72
CA GLU A 54 18.12 5.14 -11.45
C GLU A 54 18.93 6.43 -11.56
N ALA A 55 18.30 7.55 -11.91
CA ALA A 55 18.97 8.84 -11.98
C ALA A 55 19.52 9.31 -10.62
N LEU A 56 18.78 9.09 -9.54
CA LEU A 56 19.23 9.42 -8.19
C LEU A 56 20.33 8.47 -7.70
N GLN A 57 20.21 7.18 -7.98
CA GLN A 57 21.23 6.18 -7.68
C GLN A 57 22.56 6.55 -8.34
N GLU A 58 22.54 6.91 -9.63
CA GLU A 58 23.74 7.35 -10.35
C GLU A 58 24.33 8.63 -9.74
N ALA A 59 23.48 9.62 -9.45
CA ALA A 59 23.91 10.90 -8.87
C ALA A 59 24.47 10.77 -7.45
N LEU A 60 24.01 9.80 -6.65
CA LEU A 60 24.38 9.63 -5.24
C LEU A 60 25.48 8.58 -5.02
N GLY A 61 26.01 7.98 -6.08
CA GLY A 61 27.15 7.06 -6.01
C GLY A 61 26.77 5.59 -5.76
N GLY A 62 25.54 5.19 -6.09
CA GLY A 62 25.08 3.81 -5.99
C GLY A 62 23.90 3.62 -5.04
N LEU A 63 23.47 2.37 -4.90
CA LEU A 63 22.40 1.93 -4.01
C LEU A 63 22.88 0.71 -3.22
N HIS A 64 22.84 0.82 -1.90
CA HIS A 64 23.49 -0.13 -0.98
C HIS A 64 22.46 -1.00 -0.28
N HIS A 65 21.40 -0.39 0.27
CA HIS A 65 20.36 -1.09 1.02
C HIS A 65 18.98 -0.86 0.40
N ILE A 66 18.15 -1.90 0.46
CA ILE A 66 16.75 -1.86 0.03
C ILE A 66 15.89 -2.31 1.20
N TYR A 67 14.89 -1.50 1.50
CA TYR A 67 13.87 -1.74 2.49
C TYR A 67 12.52 -1.76 1.79
N HIS A 68 11.66 -2.70 2.16
CA HIS A 68 10.36 -2.90 1.53
C HIS A 68 9.32 -3.19 2.60
N GLU A 69 8.23 -2.41 2.60
CA GLU A 69 7.12 -2.59 3.55
C GLU A 69 6.49 -3.99 3.38
N SER A 70 6.22 -4.62 4.52
CA SER A 70 5.74 -6.00 4.69
C SER A 70 6.80 -7.09 4.51
N LEU A 71 8.09 -6.73 4.50
CA LEU A 71 9.18 -7.70 4.39
C LEU A 71 9.83 -8.00 5.75
N THR A 72 9.64 -9.21 6.26
CA THR A 72 10.13 -9.64 7.58
C THR A 72 11.43 -10.46 7.52
N VAL A 73 11.85 -10.85 6.31
CA VAL A 73 13.09 -11.58 6.06
C VAL A 73 13.83 -10.92 4.90
N GLY A 74 15.14 -10.71 5.05
CA GLY A 74 15.98 -10.11 4.01
C GLY A 74 16.58 -11.12 3.03
N GLY A 75 17.47 -10.62 2.17
CA GLY A 75 18.26 -11.43 1.25
C GLY A 75 17.43 -12.24 0.25
N THR A 76 17.94 -13.42 -0.13
CA THR A 76 17.32 -14.27 -1.16
C THR A 76 15.98 -14.84 -0.73
N GLU A 77 15.80 -15.11 0.56
CA GLU A 77 14.53 -15.61 1.10
C GLU A 77 13.46 -14.52 1.02
N GLY A 78 13.77 -13.30 1.46
CA GLY A 78 12.89 -12.14 1.30
C GLY A 78 12.51 -11.88 -0.15
N LEU A 79 13.49 -11.96 -1.06
CA LEU A 79 13.25 -11.79 -2.49
C LEU A 79 12.28 -12.85 -3.03
N ALA A 80 12.43 -14.12 -2.62
CA ALA A 80 11.51 -15.18 -3.02
C ALA A 80 10.07 -14.93 -2.50
N GLN A 81 9.93 -14.43 -1.26
CA GLN A 81 8.62 -14.05 -0.70
C GLN A 81 7.96 -12.93 -1.52
N LEU A 82 8.72 -11.89 -1.89
CA LEU A 82 8.24 -10.81 -2.76
C LEU A 82 7.73 -11.34 -4.11
N GLY A 83 8.41 -12.34 -4.69
CA GLY A 83 8.00 -12.97 -5.94
C GLY A 83 6.61 -13.62 -5.89
N THR A 84 6.11 -13.97 -4.70
CA THR A 84 4.76 -14.52 -4.52
C THR A 84 3.71 -13.46 -4.23
N ALA A 85 4.10 -12.32 -3.66
CA ALA A 85 3.20 -11.28 -3.18
C ALA A 85 3.03 -10.11 -4.18
N ASP A 86 4.12 -9.66 -4.79
CA ASP A 86 4.13 -8.53 -5.73
C ASP A 86 5.23 -8.67 -6.78
N LEU A 87 4.82 -9.11 -7.98
CA LEU A 87 5.72 -9.33 -9.12
C LEU A 87 6.46 -8.05 -9.57
N ARG A 88 5.88 -6.86 -9.35
CA ARG A 88 6.51 -5.59 -9.79
C ARG A 88 7.63 -5.17 -8.85
N SER A 89 7.35 -5.19 -7.54
CA SER A 89 8.37 -4.99 -6.51
C SER A 89 9.49 -6.03 -6.65
N HIS A 90 9.13 -7.30 -6.81
CA HIS A 90 10.11 -8.38 -7.05
C HIS A 90 11.00 -8.09 -8.26
N SER A 91 10.42 -7.85 -9.44
CA SER A 91 11.20 -7.58 -10.66
C SER A 91 12.17 -6.41 -10.51
N PHE A 92 11.74 -5.34 -9.84
CA PHE A 92 12.58 -4.17 -9.61
C PHE A 92 13.72 -4.46 -8.62
N ILE A 93 13.40 -5.06 -7.48
CA ILE A 93 14.36 -5.34 -6.41
C ILE A 93 15.37 -6.40 -6.85
N SER A 94 14.95 -7.44 -7.59
CA SER A 94 15.87 -8.45 -8.14
C SER A 94 17.02 -7.81 -8.91
N GLY A 95 16.72 -6.91 -9.86
CA GLY A 95 17.76 -6.24 -10.65
C GLY A 95 18.71 -5.37 -9.82
N LYS A 96 18.24 -4.77 -8.72
CA LYS A 96 19.10 -4.01 -7.79
C LYS A 96 19.97 -4.92 -6.94
N THR A 97 19.43 -6.05 -6.45
CA THR A 97 20.22 -7.03 -5.70
C THR A 97 21.28 -7.72 -6.55
N GLU A 98 20.99 -8.00 -7.83
CA GLU A 98 21.98 -8.48 -8.82
C GLU A 98 23.11 -7.47 -9.05
N SER A 99 22.82 -6.17 -8.87
CA SER A 99 23.80 -5.08 -8.96
C SER A 99 24.57 -4.83 -7.65
N GLY A 100 24.35 -5.63 -6.61
CA GLY A 100 25.09 -5.59 -5.35
C GLY A 100 24.35 -4.94 -4.17
N SER A 101 23.11 -4.47 -4.33
CA SER A 101 22.33 -3.96 -3.20
C SER A 101 21.88 -5.09 -2.26
N VAL A 102 21.87 -4.84 -0.96
CA VAL A 102 21.37 -5.76 0.07
C VAL A 102 19.88 -5.50 0.30
N LEU A 103 19.08 -6.56 0.26
CA LEU A 103 17.68 -6.50 0.69
C LEU A 103 17.60 -6.78 2.19
N GLU A 104 17.20 -5.78 2.97
CA GLU A 104 17.13 -5.87 4.43
C GLU A 104 15.79 -6.44 4.90
N ALA A 105 15.81 -7.19 6.01
CA ALA A 105 14.58 -7.51 6.74
C ALA A 105 14.05 -6.20 7.31
N THR A 106 12.95 -5.69 6.78
CA THR A 106 12.50 -4.31 7.05
C THR A 106 11.65 -4.23 8.31
N GLU A 107 10.90 -5.30 8.60
CA GLU A 107 9.88 -5.33 9.64
C GLU A 107 10.08 -6.49 10.61
N ASP A 108 9.61 -6.29 11.84
CA ASP A 108 9.43 -7.37 12.80
C ASP A 108 8.19 -8.20 12.45
N MET A 109 8.34 -9.52 12.43
CA MET A 109 7.25 -10.44 12.06
C MET A 109 6.06 -10.34 13.00
N ASP A 110 6.30 -10.35 14.32
CA ASP A 110 5.22 -10.42 15.30
C ASP A 110 4.45 -9.09 15.32
N VAL A 111 5.16 -7.96 15.28
CA VAL A 111 4.54 -6.63 15.21
C VAL A 111 3.77 -6.43 13.91
N LEU A 112 4.30 -6.90 12.78
CA LEU A 112 3.60 -6.84 11.50
C LEU A 112 2.30 -7.66 11.53
N LEU A 113 2.36 -8.92 11.98
CA LEU A 113 1.20 -9.80 12.04
C LEU A 113 0.12 -9.25 12.99
N GLU A 114 0.51 -8.75 14.17
CA GLU A 114 -0.41 -8.10 15.10
C GLU A 114 -1.09 -6.90 14.43
N THR A 115 -0.31 -6.02 13.77
CA THR A 115 -0.87 -4.85 13.07
C THR A 115 -1.89 -5.26 12.00
N LEU A 116 -1.58 -6.29 11.21
CA LEU A 116 -2.46 -6.81 10.15
C LEU A 116 -3.72 -7.49 10.72
N ASP A 117 -3.61 -8.23 11.81
CA ASP A 117 -4.75 -8.82 12.52
C ASP A 117 -5.69 -7.71 13.04
N LEU A 118 -5.13 -6.70 13.71
CA LEU A 118 -5.90 -5.56 14.23
C LEU A 118 -6.58 -4.78 13.11
N GLN A 119 -5.89 -4.56 11.99
CA GLN A 119 -6.48 -3.95 10.80
C GLN A 119 -7.66 -4.76 10.28
N ARG A 120 -7.53 -6.09 10.18
CA ARG A 120 -8.64 -6.99 9.78
C ARG A 120 -9.80 -6.94 10.77
N CYS A 121 -9.54 -6.92 12.07
CA CYS A 121 -10.59 -6.79 13.08
C CYS A 121 -11.37 -5.48 12.93
N MET A 122 -10.71 -4.37 12.60
CA MET A 122 -11.36 -3.07 12.41
C MET A 122 -12.26 -3.00 11.16
N MET A 123 -12.03 -3.86 10.17
CA MET A 123 -12.90 -3.95 8.98
C MET A 123 -14.24 -4.64 9.27
N ILE A 124 -14.36 -5.36 10.40
CA ILE A 124 -15.60 -6.01 10.81
C ILE A 124 -16.53 -4.97 11.45
N PRO A 125 -17.82 -4.89 11.06
CA PRO A 125 -18.77 -4.01 11.73
C PRO A 125 -18.90 -4.32 13.23
N LEU A 126 -18.57 -3.36 14.09
CA LEU A 126 -18.62 -3.51 15.54
C LEU A 126 -19.87 -2.86 16.13
N ALA A 127 -20.62 -3.61 16.96
CA ALA A 127 -21.79 -3.08 17.66
C ALA A 127 -21.43 -2.18 18.86
N SER A 128 -20.27 -2.42 19.49
CA SER A 128 -19.84 -1.70 20.70
C SER A 128 -18.81 -0.64 20.37
N ALA A 129 -19.17 0.63 20.58
CA ALA A 129 -18.26 1.77 20.43
C ALA A 129 -17.02 1.64 21.33
N SER A 130 -17.18 1.14 22.56
CA SER A 130 -16.05 0.96 23.49
C SER A 130 -15.05 -0.08 23.00
N VAL A 131 -15.53 -1.16 22.38
CA VAL A 131 -14.64 -2.15 21.75
C VAL A 131 -13.90 -1.52 20.57
N GLY A 132 -14.62 -0.77 19.72
CA GLY A 132 -14.01 -0.03 18.61
C GLY A 132 -12.90 0.92 19.06
N SER A 133 -13.13 1.71 20.12
CA SER A 133 -12.10 2.61 20.65
C SER A 133 -10.87 1.89 21.17
N LYS A 134 -11.03 0.77 21.90
CA LYS A 134 -9.89 -0.01 22.40
C LYS A 134 -9.09 -0.67 21.28
N LEU A 135 -9.79 -1.18 20.26
CA LEU A 135 -9.16 -1.78 19.09
C LEU A 135 -8.36 -0.74 18.30
N GLN A 136 -8.91 0.47 18.15
CA GLN A 136 -8.21 1.58 17.52
C GLN A 136 -6.94 2.00 18.30
N GLU A 137 -7.03 2.10 19.63
CA GLU A 137 -5.87 2.42 20.47
C GLU A 137 -4.78 1.37 20.34
N TRP A 138 -5.15 0.09 20.40
CA TRP A 138 -4.20 -1.02 20.23
C TRP A 138 -3.57 -0.99 18.83
N HIS A 139 -4.37 -0.82 17.77
CA HIS A 139 -3.84 -0.71 16.41
C HIS A 139 -2.89 0.48 16.28
N SER A 140 -3.22 1.64 16.84
CA SER A 140 -2.35 2.82 16.81
C SER A 140 -1.03 2.59 17.53
N GLU A 141 -1.03 1.88 18.66
CA GLU A 141 0.18 1.51 19.38
C GLU A 141 1.04 0.51 18.60
N SER A 142 0.43 -0.57 18.08
CA SER A 142 1.11 -1.57 17.24
C SER A 142 1.73 -0.94 15.99
N ASN A 143 1.00 -0.04 15.32
CA ASN A 143 1.49 0.66 14.14
C ASN A 143 2.63 1.64 14.45
N ARG A 144 2.63 2.25 15.65
CA ARG A 144 3.79 3.05 16.11
C ARG A 144 5.01 2.15 16.28
N GLN A 145 4.87 1.03 17.00
CA GLN A 145 5.97 0.08 17.21
C GLN A 145 6.53 -0.45 15.88
N ARG A 146 5.66 -0.72 14.91
CA ARG A 146 6.02 -1.11 13.55
C ARG A 146 6.95 -0.09 12.88
N TYR A 147 6.57 1.20 12.88
CA TYR A 147 7.38 2.24 12.26
C TYR A 147 8.63 2.61 13.06
N ASP A 148 8.60 2.49 14.39
CA ASP A 148 9.79 2.65 15.23
C ASP A 148 10.82 1.55 14.93
N HIS A 149 10.37 0.31 14.72
CA HIS A 149 11.24 -0.79 14.29
C HIS A 149 11.87 -0.51 12.92
N ILE A 150 11.07 -0.10 11.93
CA ILE A 150 11.58 0.24 10.59
C ILE A 150 12.64 1.36 10.69
N ALA A 151 12.38 2.41 11.49
CA ALA A 151 13.33 3.49 11.70
C ALA A 151 14.65 3.00 12.33
N ALA A 152 14.56 2.20 13.40
CA ALA A 152 15.72 1.65 14.09
C ALA A 152 16.54 0.70 13.20
N ASN A 153 15.87 -0.10 12.37
CA ASN A 153 16.53 -0.99 11.44
C ASN A 153 17.33 -0.20 10.41
N ILE A 154 16.71 0.79 9.75
CA ILE A 154 17.39 1.69 8.80
C ILE A 154 18.56 2.41 9.47
N ASP A 155 18.37 2.91 10.70
CA ASP A 155 19.44 3.58 11.44
C ASP A 155 20.65 2.67 11.70
N SER A 156 20.41 1.39 11.98
CA SER A 156 21.46 0.42 12.28
C SER A 156 22.17 -0.17 11.05
N THR A 157 21.49 -0.21 9.90
CA THR A 157 21.96 -0.89 8.69
C THR A 157 22.48 0.08 7.63
N LEU A 158 21.90 1.29 7.51
CA LEU A 158 22.39 2.29 6.57
C LEU A 158 23.60 3.02 7.15
N GLY A 159 24.77 2.76 6.59
CA GLY A 159 26.05 3.35 6.98
C GLY A 159 26.32 4.73 6.39
N GLU A 160 27.39 5.38 6.87
CA GLU A 160 27.85 6.67 6.34
C GLU A 160 28.16 6.59 4.85
N ASN A 161 27.79 7.64 4.11
CA ASN A 161 27.91 7.74 2.64
C ASN A 161 27.05 6.78 1.83
N GLU A 162 26.37 5.83 2.47
CA GLU A 162 25.53 4.87 1.77
C GLU A 162 24.19 5.48 1.38
N THR A 163 23.58 4.86 0.37
CA THR A 163 22.27 5.21 -0.14
C THR A 163 21.36 4.02 0.04
N GLY A 164 20.26 4.21 0.78
CA GLY A 164 19.17 3.28 0.92
C GLY A 164 18.01 3.61 0.00
N LEU A 165 17.16 2.63 -0.26
CA LEU A 165 15.87 2.77 -0.93
C LEU A 165 14.80 2.16 -0.02
N LEU A 166 13.80 2.95 0.36
CA LEU A 166 12.64 2.48 1.13
C LEU A 166 11.39 2.57 0.26
N LEU A 167 10.80 1.42 -0.04
CA LEU A 167 9.45 1.32 -0.62
C LEU A 167 8.44 1.16 0.52
N ILE A 168 7.60 2.18 0.74
CA ILE A 168 6.65 2.20 1.86
C ILE A 168 5.39 3.00 1.53
N SER A 169 4.28 2.67 2.18
CA SER A 169 3.02 3.40 2.09
C SER A 169 3.19 4.91 2.34
N GLU A 170 2.45 5.74 1.59
CA GLU A 170 2.57 7.20 1.64
C GLU A 170 2.24 7.83 2.99
N ARG A 171 1.45 7.12 3.80
CA ARG A 171 0.99 7.56 5.13
C ARG A 171 1.82 6.94 6.25
N HIS A 172 3.04 6.49 5.95
CA HIS A 172 3.95 5.98 6.97
C HIS A 172 4.24 7.01 8.05
N GLN A 173 4.59 6.54 9.25
CA GLN A 173 4.92 7.41 10.39
C GLN A 173 6.38 7.32 10.82
N VAL A 174 7.20 6.60 10.03
CA VAL A 174 8.66 6.47 10.24
C VAL A 174 9.30 7.84 10.46
N GLN A 175 10.04 7.96 11.56
CA GLN A 175 10.85 9.13 11.88
C GLN A 175 12.32 8.80 11.63
N PHE A 176 12.91 9.40 10.61
CA PHE A 176 14.32 9.16 10.28
C PHE A 176 15.25 9.99 11.18
N PRO A 177 16.42 9.45 11.55
CA PRO A 177 17.49 10.23 12.16
C PRO A 177 17.83 11.50 11.38
N SER A 178 18.21 12.56 12.08
CA SER A 178 18.44 13.89 11.48
C SER A 178 19.61 13.96 10.50
N ASP A 179 20.50 12.97 10.53
CA ASP A 179 21.66 12.84 9.65
C ASP A 179 21.37 12.01 8.38
N ILE A 180 20.15 11.46 8.25
CA ILE A 180 19.65 10.86 7.01
C ILE A 180 19.03 11.95 6.13
N GLU A 181 19.58 12.14 4.94
CA GLU A 181 19.00 12.98 3.90
C GLU A 181 17.96 12.18 3.11
N VAL A 182 16.70 12.61 3.17
CA VAL A 182 15.58 11.90 2.51
C VAL A 182 15.25 12.54 1.17
N PHE A 183 15.29 11.74 0.11
CA PHE A 183 14.92 12.12 -1.25
C PHE A 183 13.58 11.47 -1.60
N TYR A 184 12.52 12.26 -1.65
CA TYR A 184 11.20 11.78 -2.07
C TYR A 184 11.19 11.51 -3.58
N VAL A 185 10.85 10.29 -3.96
CA VAL A 185 10.68 9.87 -5.36
C VAL A 185 9.19 9.84 -5.68
N SER A 186 8.67 11.00 -6.11
CA SER A 186 7.25 11.21 -6.41
C SER A 186 7.09 11.53 -7.90
N PRO A 187 7.01 10.52 -8.79
CA PRO A 187 6.81 10.76 -10.21
C PRO A 187 5.44 11.38 -10.52
N PRO A 188 5.29 12.17 -11.60
CA PRO A 188 3.99 12.71 -12.02
C PRO A 188 2.89 11.65 -12.15
N ALA A 189 3.25 10.44 -12.61
CA ALA A 189 2.32 9.31 -12.69
C ALA A 189 1.73 8.87 -11.33
N LEU A 190 2.32 9.26 -10.19
CA LEU A 190 1.72 9.03 -8.88
C LEU A 190 0.39 9.78 -8.71
N ASP A 191 0.30 11.02 -9.23
CA ASP A 191 -0.93 11.79 -9.17
C ASP A 191 -2.02 11.21 -10.10
N GLU A 192 -1.61 10.66 -11.25
CA GLU A 192 -2.51 9.91 -12.14
C GLU A 192 -3.06 8.67 -11.42
N TYR A 193 -2.19 7.89 -10.78
CA TYR A 193 -2.60 6.74 -9.96
C TYR A 193 -3.56 7.11 -8.85
N ARG A 194 -3.27 8.16 -8.07
CA ARG A 194 -4.16 8.61 -6.99
C ARG A 194 -5.55 8.97 -7.51
N ARG A 195 -5.62 9.72 -8.63
CA ARG A 195 -6.91 10.10 -9.24
C ARG A 195 -7.69 8.87 -9.69
N TRP A 196 -7.04 7.97 -10.41
CA TRP A 196 -7.67 6.74 -10.87
C TRP A 196 -8.15 5.87 -9.69
N PHE A 197 -7.31 5.65 -8.68
CA PHE A 197 -7.64 4.82 -7.53
C PHE A 197 -8.83 5.37 -6.74
N ASN A 198 -8.89 6.68 -6.53
CA ASN A 198 -10.03 7.33 -5.87
C ASN A 198 -11.33 7.13 -6.67
N ASN A 199 -11.29 7.36 -7.99
CA ASN A 199 -12.46 7.14 -8.85
C ASN A 199 -12.92 5.68 -8.83
N TRP A 200 -11.98 4.74 -8.87
CA TRP A 200 -12.26 3.31 -8.81
C TRP A 200 -12.90 2.90 -7.47
N MET A 201 -12.38 3.42 -6.35
CA MET A 201 -12.94 3.20 -5.02
C MET A 201 -14.38 3.74 -4.89
N GLU A 202 -14.66 4.93 -5.42
CA GLU A 202 -16.01 5.51 -5.42
C GLU A 202 -16.99 4.64 -6.23
N GLN A 203 -16.57 4.13 -7.39
CA GLN A 203 -17.38 3.23 -8.22
C GLN A 203 -17.67 1.90 -7.51
N GLN A 204 -16.65 1.29 -6.88
CA GLN A 204 -16.79 0.08 -6.07
C GLN A 204 -17.80 0.26 -4.92
N GLN A 205 -17.69 1.35 -4.17
CA GLN A 205 -18.62 1.66 -3.08
C GLN A 205 -20.05 1.89 -3.58
N ALA A 206 -20.20 2.59 -4.70
CA ALA A 206 -21.51 2.80 -5.31
C ALA A 206 -22.14 1.51 -5.84
N ALA A 207 -21.34 0.58 -6.37
CA ALA A 207 -21.79 -0.74 -6.82
C ALA A 207 -22.24 -1.62 -5.63
N ALA A 208 -21.41 -1.72 -4.58
CA ALA A 208 -21.73 -2.47 -3.37
C ALA A 208 -22.99 -1.93 -2.66
N ALA A 209 -23.16 -0.61 -2.62
CA ALA A 209 -24.36 0.02 -2.05
C ALA A 209 -25.62 -0.36 -2.85
N LYS A 210 -25.55 -0.39 -4.19
CA LYS A 210 -26.68 -0.80 -5.05
C LYS A 210 -27.04 -2.28 -4.87
N GLU A 211 -26.05 -3.17 -4.79
CA GLU A 211 -26.28 -4.60 -4.55
C GLU A 211 -26.90 -4.84 -3.17
N SER A 212 -26.42 -4.16 -2.12
CA SER A 212 -27.01 -4.26 -0.77
C SER A 212 -28.45 -3.74 -0.66
N SER A 213 -28.85 -2.82 -1.54
CA SER A 213 -30.22 -2.27 -1.59
C SER A 213 -31.20 -3.09 -2.44
N GLY A 214 -30.70 -4.01 -3.28
CA GLY A 214 -31.49 -4.79 -4.24
C GLY A 214 -32.10 -6.09 -3.68
N GLU A 215 -31.72 -6.55 -2.49
CA GLU A 215 -32.20 -7.81 -1.88
C GLU A 215 -33.45 -7.67 -0.99
N SER A 216 -34.17 -6.53 -1.02
CA SER A 216 -35.35 -6.29 -0.17
C SER A 216 -36.72 -6.23 -0.90
N GLU A 217 -36.82 -6.70 -2.15
CA GLU A 217 -38.09 -6.69 -2.91
C GLU A 217 -38.57 -8.06 -3.45
N THR A 218 -38.21 -9.18 -2.83
CA THR A 218 -38.97 -10.43 -3.01
C THR A 218 -39.12 -11.17 -1.69
N ASP A 219 -40.15 -10.83 -0.92
CA ASP A 219 -41.09 -11.78 -0.29
C ASP A 219 -41.89 -11.07 0.81
N ASN A 220 -43.02 -10.46 0.43
CA ASN A 220 -44.15 -10.25 1.34
C ASN A 220 -45.42 -9.87 0.57
N GLY A 221 -46.10 -10.90 0.09
CA GLY A 221 -47.48 -10.84 -0.42
C GLY A 221 -48.28 -11.98 0.19
N ALA A 222 -48.50 -11.91 1.50
CA ALA A 222 -49.27 -12.88 2.27
C ALA A 222 -50.72 -13.03 1.78
N ALA A 223 -51.19 -14.27 1.90
CA ALA A 223 -52.55 -14.73 1.66
C ALA A 223 -53.60 -14.09 2.58
N ASP A 224 -54.80 -13.89 2.04
CA ASP A 224 -56.11 -14.02 2.72
C ASP A 224 -57.19 -13.91 1.62
N THR A 225 -58.32 -14.62 1.54
CA THR A 225 -59.16 -15.26 2.56
C THR A 225 -60.10 -16.30 1.90
N ALA A 226 -60.73 -17.11 2.74
CA ALA A 226 -61.43 -18.37 2.48
C ALA A 226 -62.85 -18.35 1.84
N LYS A 227 -63.17 -19.50 1.22
CA LYS A 227 -64.43 -20.31 1.21
C LYS A 227 -65.80 -19.62 1.37
N ASN A 228 -66.74 -19.97 0.47
CA ASN A 228 -67.94 -20.72 0.88
C ASN A 228 -68.66 -21.47 -0.28
N SER A 229 -69.06 -22.73 0.01
CA SER A 229 -70.28 -23.51 -0.40
C SER A 229 -70.74 -23.57 -1.88
N ASP A 230 -71.29 -24.64 -2.45
CA ASP A 230 -71.68 -26.02 -2.09
C ASP A 230 -72.36 -26.64 -3.35
N SER A 231 -72.51 -27.98 -3.40
CA SER A 231 -73.29 -28.82 -4.35
C SER A 231 -72.65 -29.10 -5.73
N THR A 232 -72.53 -30.33 -6.27
CA THR A 232 -73.27 -31.59 -6.07
C THR A 232 -72.46 -32.78 -6.62
N GLU A 233 -72.45 -33.87 -5.84
CA GLU A 233 -72.24 -35.34 -6.06
C GLU A 233 -71.46 -36.00 -7.23
N PRO A 234 -70.94 -37.23 -6.99
CA PRO A 234 -70.14 -38.05 -7.91
C PRO A 234 -70.94 -39.20 -8.58
N GLU A 235 -70.42 -39.78 -9.67
CA GLU A 235 -70.58 -41.20 -10.12
C GLU A 235 -69.88 -41.35 -11.49
N SER A 236 -68.79 -42.12 -11.62
CA SER A 236 -68.66 -43.57 -11.91
C SER A 236 -68.44 -43.87 -13.41
N GLU A 237 -67.50 -44.80 -13.64
CA GLU A 237 -66.94 -45.36 -14.90
C GLU A 237 -65.83 -44.59 -15.63
#